data_AF-A0A5K4FC62-F1
#
_entry.id   AF-A0A5K4FC62-F1
#
_cell.length_a   1.000
_cell.length_b   1.000
_cell.length_c   1.000
_cell.angle_alpha   90.00
_cell.angle_beta   90.00
_cell.angle_gamma   90.00
#
_symmetry.space_group_name_H-M   'P 1'
#
loop_
_entity.id
_entity.type
_entity.pdbx_description
1 polymer ?
#
loop_
_entity_poly.entity_id
_entity_poly.type
_entity_poly.pdbx_seq_one_letter_code
_entity_poly.pdbx_strand_id
1 'polypeptide(L)'
;MQEVLRIFGSTKPLAPAESDGDYQLTYRGITFILRRFSTGSRESIDSKSDLLATRLFIYLGSNLAEAKVPVELPSACYLQNVFLERLEVNRSVNSTTDLTLHLVAQDLNVNPTREPQIRLFTRSLTFGDSVQDVLSALGSPSRVFYKTEDKMKIHLPQSHRLVQPRKSDYFFNYFSLGLDVLFDAQTHEVMKFVLHTNQPGEYTFNTYYRCLFEIPIPIVKSSKENTNIETDETDNSLNETKYLVTPFSKWSDVRQHLISSMDTEPVVIYRESKPQQNPFGPTHAYGYQDIIFEIIPSSECIASVTLYTPIHLSKT
;
A
#
# COMPACT_ATOMS: atom_id res chain seq x y z
N MET A 1 -3.53 -28.48 30.59
CA MET A 1 -2.10 -28.84 30.41
C MET A 1 -1.85 -30.18 29.71
N GLN A 2 -2.56 -31.26 30.06
CA GLN A 2 -2.31 -32.61 29.50
C GLN A 2 -2.27 -32.66 27.96
N GLU A 3 -3.17 -31.94 27.28
CA GLU A 3 -3.18 -31.84 25.81
C GLU A 3 -1.88 -31.24 25.25
N VAL A 4 -1.41 -30.14 25.86
CA VAL A 4 -0.15 -29.48 25.46
C VAL A 4 1.03 -30.43 25.63
N LEU A 5 1.12 -31.13 26.76
CA LEU A 5 2.20 -32.09 26.99
C LEU A 5 2.12 -33.30 26.03
N ARG A 6 0.92 -33.72 25.63
CA ARG A 6 0.72 -34.79 24.65
C ARG A 6 1.19 -34.37 23.26
N ILE A 7 0.85 -33.16 22.82
CA ILE A 7 1.16 -32.66 21.48
C ILE A 7 2.62 -32.24 21.36
N PHE A 8 3.15 -31.49 22.33
CA PHE A 8 4.48 -30.87 22.25
C PHE A 8 5.56 -31.61 23.05
N GLY A 9 5.18 -32.62 23.82
CA GLY A 9 6.08 -33.40 24.67
C GLY A 9 6.23 -32.84 26.09
N SER A 10 6.51 -33.73 27.03
CA SER A 10 6.53 -33.44 28.48
C SER A 10 7.89 -32.99 29.04
N THR A 11 8.91 -32.90 28.20
CA THR A 11 10.32 -32.72 28.61
C THR A 11 10.69 -31.29 28.96
N LYS A 12 9.91 -30.29 28.56
CA LYS A 12 10.20 -28.88 28.89
C LYS A 12 9.75 -28.54 30.31
N PRO A 13 10.62 -27.92 31.13
CA PRO A 13 10.25 -27.52 32.49
C PRO A 13 9.24 -26.37 32.45
N LEU A 14 8.38 -26.32 33.47
CA LEU A 14 7.55 -25.14 33.75
C LEU A 14 8.45 -24.09 34.41
N ALA A 15 8.56 -22.91 33.80
CA ALA A 15 9.21 -21.76 34.44
C ALA A 15 8.14 -20.83 35.04
N PRO A 16 8.46 -20.03 36.07
CA PRO A 16 7.57 -18.95 36.48
C PRO A 16 7.42 -17.92 35.35
N ALA A 17 6.21 -17.38 35.18
CA ALA A 17 5.95 -16.24 34.31
C ALA A 17 6.11 -14.91 35.08
N GLU A 18 5.97 -13.78 34.40
CA GLU A 18 6.12 -12.45 35.02
C GLU A 18 5.00 -12.11 36.02
N SER A 19 3.81 -12.67 35.84
CA SER A 19 2.67 -12.48 36.74
C SER A 19 2.69 -13.51 37.88
N ASP A 20 2.43 -13.07 39.10
CA ASP A 20 2.44 -13.94 40.27
C ASP A 20 1.42 -15.09 40.14
N GLY A 21 1.86 -16.31 40.44
CA GLY A 21 1.08 -17.55 40.29
C GLY A 21 0.93 -18.08 38.85
N ASP A 22 1.47 -17.40 37.83
CA ASP A 22 1.49 -17.89 36.46
C ASP A 22 2.79 -18.64 36.16
N TYR A 23 2.66 -19.67 35.33
CA TYR A 23 3.77 -20.46 34.84
C TYR A 23 3.83 -20.35 33.32
N GLN A 24 5.03 -20.34 32.76
CA GLN A 24 5.25 -20.40 31.32
C GLN A 24 5.83 -21.75 30.92
N LEU A 25 5.36 -22.26 29.78
CA LEU A 25 5.88 -23.45 29.12
C LEU A 25 6.26 -23.08 27.68
N THR A 26 7.55 -23.10 27.40
CA THR A 26 8.12 -22.61 26.14
C THR A 26 8.64 -23.74 25.28
N TYR A 27 8.15 -23.77 24.05
CA TYR A 27 8.70 -24.54 22.94
C TYR A 27 9.22 -23.57 21.87
N ARG A 28 9.99 -24.08 20.90
CA ARG A 28 10.43 -23.25 19.79
C ARG A 28 9.20 -22.75 19.01
N GLY A 29 9.10 -21.43 18.86
CA GLY A 29 8.01 -20.75 18.16
C GLY A 29 6.66 -20.69 18.86
N ILE A 30 6.52 -21.27 20.07
CA ILE A 30 5.26 -21.22 20.80
C ILE A 30 5.48 -21.24 22.32
N THR A 31 4.80 -20.34 23.04
CA THR A 31 4.81 -20.31 24.52
C THR A 31 3.39 -20.28 25.07
N PHE A 32 3.15 -21.11 26.08
CA PHE A 32 1.89 -21.17 26.83
C PHE A 32 2.07 -20.49 28.17
N ILE A 33 1.14 -19.62 28.55
CA ILE A 33 1.00 -19.16 29.93
C ILE A 33 -0.09 -19.99 30.59
N LEU A 34 0.25 -20.57 31.74
CA LEU A 34 -0.53 -21.52 32.48
C LEU A 34 -0.83 -20.95 33.87
N ARG A 35 -2.09 -20.99 34.28
CA ARG A 35 -2.53 -20.58 35.63
C ARG A 35 -3.17 -21.76 36.34
N ARG A 36 -2.95 -21.87 37.65
CA ARG A 36 -3.62 -22.87 38.47
C ARG A 36 -5.08 -22.49 38.69
N PHE A 37 -6.01 -23.38 38.36
CA PHE A 37 -7.44 -23.12 38.51
C PHE A 37 -7.99 -23.56 39.88
N SER A 38 -7.40 -24.59 40.50
CA SER A 38 -7.84 -25.10 41.80
C SER A 38 -7.22 -24.31 42.97
N THR A 39 -8.07 -23.75 43.82
CA THR A 39 -7.69 -23.18 45.14
C THR A 39 -7.65 -24.25 46.25
N GLY A 40 -7.84 -25.53 45.90
CA GLY A 40 -7.87 -26.65 46.84
C GLY A 40 -6.47 -27.09 47.29
N SER A 41 -6.23 -27.01 48.61
CA SER A 41 -5.25 -27.75 49.42
C SER A 41 -3.92 -28.15 48.75
N ARG A 42 -2.83 -27.45 49.12
CA ARG A 42 -1.44 -27.54 48.63
C ARG A 42 -0.77 -28.94 48.64
N GLU A 43 -1.40 -30.02 49.10
CA GLU A 43 -0.66 -31.20 49.57
C GLU A 43 -0.90 -32.52 48.82
N SER A 44 -1.67 -32.57 47.74
CA SER A 44 -1.77 -33.85 47.00
C SER A 44 -2.13 -33.72 45.53
N ILE A 45 -1.45 -34.55 44.73
CA ILE A 45 -1.77 -34.98 43.36
C ILE A 45 -1.15 -34.09 42.26
N ASP A 46 -0.30 -34.78 41.49
CA ASP A 46 0.38 -34.39 40.26
C ASP A 46 0.10 -32.95 39.78
N SER A 47 0.92 -32.03 40.28
CA SER A 47 0.79 -30.56 40.19
C SER A 47 0.51 -30.00 38.79
N LYS A 48 0.74 -30.78 37.74
CA LYS A 48 0.53 -30.42 36.33
C LYS A 48 -0.93 -30.50 35.87
N SER A 49 -1.77 -31.31 36.51
CA SER A 49 -3.16 -31.53 36.08
C SER A 49 -4.03 -30.27 36.19
N ASP A 50 -3.77 -29.47 37.23
CA ASP A 50 -4.60 -28.33 37.63
C ASP A 50 -4.27 -27.03 36.89
N LEU A 51 -3.38 -27.09 35.91
CA LEU A 51 -2.92 -25.94 35.14
C LEU A 51 -3.71 -25.78 33.84
N LEU A 52 -4.36 -24.62 33.72
CA LEU A 52 -5.09 -24.18 32.54
C LEU A 52 -4.23 -23.22 31.73
N ALA A 53 -4.18 -23.42 30.40
CA ALA A 53 -3.57 -22.43 29.51
C ALA A 53 -4.48 -21.20 29.39
N THR A 54 -3.98 -20.04 29.81
CA THR A 54 -4.70 -18.76 29.79
C THR A 54 -4.28 -17.89 28.61
N ARG A 55 -3.03 -18.02 28.15
CA ARG A 55 -2.51 -17.31 26.98
C ARG A 55 -1.64 -18.21 26.12
N LEU A 56 -1.65 -17.93 24.82
CA LEU A 56 -0.84 -18.60 23.82
C LEU A 56 -0.12 -17.54 22.99
N PHE A 57 1.20 -17.67 22.86
CA PHE A 57 2.02 -16.84 21.99
C PHE A 57 2.61 -17.71 20.90
N ILE A 58 2.42 -17.32 19.63
CA ILE A 58 3.06 -17.92 18.46
C ILE A 58 4.00 -16.87 17.88
N TYR A 59 5.26 -17.22 17.67
CA TYR A 59 6.29 -16.28 17.23
C TYR A 59 7.40 -17.00 16.43
N LEU A 60 8.24 -16.24 15.73
CA LEU A 60 9.50 -16.75 15.22
C LEU A 60 10.59 -16.57 16.28
N GLY A 61 11.23 -17.64 16.73
CA GLY A 61 12.28 -17.57 17.75
C GLY A 61 12.30 -18.78 18.69
N SER A 62 13.28 -18.82 19.58
CA SER A 62 13.43 -19.94 20.53
C SER A 62 12.55 -19.76 21.77
N ASN A 63 12.29 -18.52 22.17
CA ASN A 63 11.54 -18.11 23.36
C ASN A 63 10.93 -16.72 23.13
N LEU A 64 10.10 -16.23 24.07
CA LEU A 64 9.40 -14.95 23.95
C LEU A 64 10.36 -13.73 23.90
N ALA A 65 11.54 -13.82 24.53
CA ALA A 65 12.55 -12.76 24.51
C ALA A 65 13.26 -12.65 23.15
N GLU A 66 13.41 -13.78 22.44
CA GLU A 66 13.95 -13.85 21.08
C GLU A 66 12.86 -13.76 19.99
N ALA A 67 11.62 -13.41 20.35
CA ALA A 67 10.52 -13.33 19.40
C ALA A 67 10.81 -12.28 18.32
N LYS A 68 10.73 -12.69 17.06
CA LYS A 68 10.90 -11.86 15.87
C LYS A 68 9.57 -11.74 15.14
N VAL A 69 9.31 -10.55 14.62
CA VAL A 69 8.25 -10.34 13.62
C VAL A 69 8.70 -11.00 12.32
N PRO A 70 7.88 -11.85 11.68
CA PRO A 70 8.14 -12.30 10.33
C PRO A 70 8.37 -11.10 9.41
N VAL A 71 9.54 -11.04 8.76
CA VAL A 71 9.85 -9.98 7.80
C VAL A 71 8.95 -10.12 6.56
N GLU A 72 8.63 -11.36 6.20
CA GLU A 72 7.81 -11.72 5.04
C GLU A 72 6.54 -12.44 5.47
N LEU A 73 5.42 -12.12 4.81
CA LEU A 73 4.20 -12.91 4.92
C LEU A 73 4.44 -14.31 4.36
N PRO A 74 3.97 -15.39 5.03
CA PRO A 74 4.00 -16.73 4.47
C PRO A 74 3.38 -16.77 3.06
N SER A 75 3.93 -17.60 2.16
CA SER A 75 3.49 -17.65 0.76
C SER A 75 2.00 -17.95 0.60
N ALA A 76 1.44 -18.77 1.51
CA ALA A 76 0.02 -19.10 1.56
C ALA A 76 -0.88 -17.88 1.81
N CYS A 77 -0.38 -16.81 2.43
CA CYS A 77 -1.14 -15.59 2.70
C CYS A 77 -1.41 -14.77 1.43
N TYR A 78 -0.69 -15.00 0.33
CA TYR A 78 -0.92 -14.29 -0.92
C TYR A 78 -2.14 -14.81 -1.70
N LEU A 79 -2.68 -15.99 -1.35
CA LEU A 79 -3.91 -16.55 -1.93
C LEU A 79 -3.94 -16.48 -3.47
N GLN A 80 -2.83 -16.83 -4.13
CA GLN A 80 -2.66 -16.77 -5.60
C GLN A 80 -2.77 -15.37 -6.24
N ASN A 81 -2.77 -14.30 -5.44
CA ASN A 81 -2.72 -12.93 -5.95
C ASN A 81 -1.27 -12.43 -6.04
N VAL A 82 -1.09 -11.41 -6.87
CA VAL A 82 0.13 -10.62 -6.94
C VAL A 82 -0.05 -9.40 -6.03
N PHE A 83 0.95 -9.13 -5.20
CA PHE A 83 1.00 -7.98 -4.30
C PHE A 83 2.14 -7.05 -4.68
N LEU A 84 2.03 -5.80 -4.24
CA LEU A 84 3.03 -4.78 -4.46
C LEU A 84 3.91 -4.63 -3.21
N GLU A 85 5.22 -4.78 -3.36
CA GLU A 85 6.20 -4.47 -2.32
C GLU A 85 6.58 -2.98 -2.37
N ARG A 86 6.78 -2.45 -3.57
CA ARG A 86 7.19 -1.07 -3.81
C ARG A 86 6.87 -0.65 -5.24
N LEU A 87 6.57 0.63 -5.45
CA LEU A 87 6.38 1.22 -6.78
C LEU A 87 7.25 2.47 -6.92
N GLU A 88 8.17 2.45 -7.86
CA GLU A 88 9.01 3.61 -8.17
C GLU A 88 8.38 4.38 -9.34
N VAL A 89 8.10 5.66 -9.13
CA VAL A 89 7.62 6.55 -10.18
C VAL A 89 8.82 7.23 -10.82
N ASN A 90 9.21 6.77 -12.01
CA ASN A 90 10.33 7.33 -12.73
C ASN A 90 9.89 8.62 -13.43
N ARG A 91 10.68 9.69 -13.25
CA ARG A 91 10.35 11.02 -13.78
C ARG A 91 11.53 11.64 -14.50
N SER A 92 11.24 12.28 -15.62
CA SER A 92 12.19 13.03 -16.45
C SER A 92 11.58 14.37 -16.80
N VAL A 93 12.35 15.46 -16.66
CA VAL A 93 11.96 16.82 -17.05
C VAL A 93 10.51 17.16 -16.65
N ASN A 94 10.19 17.03 -15.36
CA ASN A 94 8.87 17.36 -14.80
C ASN A 94 7.69 16.49 -15.27
N SER A 95 7.96 15.34 -15.88
CA SER A 95 6.96 14.38 -16.35
C SER A 95 7.28 12.98 -15.85
N THR A 96 6.25 12.20 -15.56
CA THR A 96 6.40 10.76 -15.33
C THR A 96 6.72 10.04 -16.64
N THR A 97 7.73 9.18 -16.63
CA THR A 97 8.13 8.36 -17.78
C THR A 97 7.48 6.98 -17.72
N ASP A 98 7.62 6.33 -16.57
CA ASP A 98 7.22 4.95 -16.35
C ASP A 98 7.09 4.66 -14.85
N LEU A 99 6.40 3.57 -14.53
CA LEU A 99 6.23 3.06 -13.19
C LEU A 99 6.94 1.71 -13.11
N THR A 100 7.91 1.57 -12.21
CA THR A 100 8.54 0.29 -11.90
C THR A 100 7.86 -0.33 -10.69
N LEU A 101 7.22 -1.48 -10.89
CA LEU A 101 6.51 -2.24 -9.85
C LEU A 101 7.37 -3.41 -9.39
N HIS A 102 7.69 -3.43 -8.10
CA HIS A 102 8.30 -4.57 -7.43
C HIS A 102 7.20 -5.43 -6.84
N LEU A 103 7.00 -6.61 -7.44
CA LEU A 103 5.85 -7.46 -7.21
C LEU A 103 6.26 -8.73 -6.48
N VAL A 104 5.36 -9.21 -5.63
CA VAL A 104 5.50 -10.46 -4.87
C VAL A 104 4.30 -11.35 -5.12
N ALA A 105 4.56 -12.63 -5.40
CA ALA A 105 3.51 -13.62 -5.61
C ALA A 105 3.93 -15.00 -5.10
N GLN A 106 2.95 -15.87 -4.90
CA GLN A 106 3.18 -17.27 -4.61
C GLN A 106 3.68 -17.99 -5.87
N ASP A 107 4.78 -18.75 -5.76
CA ASP A 107 5.26 -19.60 -6.85
C ASP A 107 4.41 -20.88 -6.93
N LEU A 108 3.53 -20.91 -7.93
CA LEU A 108 2.64 -22.05 -8.19
C LEU A 108 3.31 -23.15 -9.04
N ASN A 109 4.55 -22.95 -9.51
CA ASN A 109 5.25 -23.93 -10.34
C ASN A 109 5.91 -25.06 -9.54
N VAL A 110 5.78 -25.05 -8.20
CA VAL A 110 6.41 -26.04 -7.33
C VAL A 110 5.45 -27.20 -7.06
N ASN A 111 6.00 -28.42 -6.98
CA ASN A 111 5.27 -29.64 -6.59
C ASN A 111 4.24 -29.37 -5.49
N PRO A 112 2.97 -29.83 -5.62
CA PRO A 112 1.92 -29.59 -4.63
C PRO A 112 2.22 -30.18 -3.23
N THR A 113 3.28 -30.97 -3.12
CA THR A 113 3.77 -31.56 -1.87
C THR A 113 4.76 -30.66 -1.11
N ARG A 114 5.26 -29.58 -1.72
CA ARG A 114 6.15 -28.61 -1.08
C ARG A 114 5.38 -27.33 -0.78
N GLU A 115 5.72 -26.69 0.32
CA GLU A 115 5.23 -25.35 0.60
C GLU A 115 5.70 -24.42 -0.53
N PRO A 116 4.77 -23.78 -1.25
CA PRO A 116 5.11 -22.92 -2.38
C PRO A 116 6.01 -21.78 -1.88
N GLN A 117 7.01 -21.44 -2.67
CA GLN A 117 7.94 -20.37 -2.33
C GLN A 117 7.36 -19.01 -2.71
N ILE A 118 7.98 -17.95 -2.21
CA ILE A 118 7.67 -16.58 -2.63
C ILE A 118 8.51 -16.25 -3.86
N ARG A 119 7.89 -15.65 -4.87
CA ARG A 119 8.57 -15.14 -6.07
C ARG A 119 8.48 -13.62 -6.09
N LEU A 120 9.65 -12.99 -6.12
CA LEU A 120 9.82 -11.55 -6.34
C LEU A 120 10.18 -11.30 -7.80
N PHE A 121 9.56 -10.30 -8.41
CA PHE A 121 9.85 -9.92 -9.80
C PHE A 121 9.45 -8.47 -10.06
N THR A 122 10.15 -7.84 -11.00
CA THR A 122 9.92 -6.44 -11.34
C THR A 122 9.25 -6.33 -12.71
N ARG A 123 8.30 -5.41 -12.83
CA ARG A 123 7.63 -5.06 -14.09
C ARG A 123 7.59 -3.55 -14.24
N SER A 124 7.57 -3.06 -15.47
CA SER A 124 7.38 -1.64 -15.75
C SER A 124 6.08 -1.44 -16.53
N LEU A 125 5.43 -0.30 -16.29
CA LEU A 125 4.29 0.18 -17.08
C LEU A 125 4.53 1.62 -17.51
N THR A 126 4.11 1.95 -18.72
CA THR A 126 4.25 3.28 -19.29
C THR A 126 2.92 3.82 -19.79
N PHE A 127 2.83 5.15 -19.96
CA PHE A 127 1.68 5.73 -20.66
C PHE A 127 1.71 5.33 -22.14
N GLY A 128 0.56 4.96 -22.68
CA GLY A 128 0.46 4.43 -24.05
C GLY A 128 0.54 2.91 -24.14
N ASP A 129 0.85 2.19 -23.05
CA ASP A 129 0.85 0.73 -23.04
C ASP A 129 -0.54 0.18 -23.42
N SER A 130 -0.58 -0.91 -24.17
CA SER A 130 -1.84 -1.55 -24.54
C SER A 130 -2.42 -2.34 -23.36
N VAL A 131 -3.70 -2.70 -23.46
CA VAL A 131 -4.33 -3.66 -22.54
C VAL A 131 -3.52 -4.96 -22.43
N GLN A 132 -2.97 -5.45 -23.54
CA GLN A 132 -2.20 -6.69 -23.54
C GLN A 132 -0.89 -6.55 -22.77
N ASP A 133 -0.22 -5.40 -22.86
CA ASP A 133 1.02 -5.14 -22.13
C ASP A 133 0.76 -5.10 -20.62
N VAL A 134 -0.29 -4.38 -20.20
CA VAL A 134 -0.71 -4.33 -18.79
C VAL A 134 -1.09 -5.71 -18.26
N LEU A 135 -1.88 -6.49 -19.00
CA LEU A 135 -2.26 -7.86 -18.62
C LEU A 135 -1.04 -8.78 -18.55
N SER A 136 -0.07 -8.62 -19.45
CA SER A 136 1.16 -9.43 -19.47
C SER A 136 2.10 -9.08 -18.31
N ALA A 137 2.09 -7.82 -17.88
CA ALA A 137 2.88 -7.35 -16.75
C ALA A 137 2.25 -7.73 -15.40
N LEU A 138 0.97 -7.43 -15.19
CA LEU A 138 0.30 -7.51 -13.88
C LEU A 138 -0.66 -8.69 -13.73
N GLY A 139 -1.06 -9.35 -14.81
CA GLY A 139 -2.15 -10.32 -14.83
C GLY A 139 -3.54 -9.66 -14.89
N SER A 140 -4.57 -10.47 -14.68
CA SER A 140 -5.96 -10.01 -14.75
C SER A 140 -6.30 -9.05 -13.61
N PRO A 141 -7.07 -7.97 -13.87
CA PRO A 141 -7.52 -7.07 -12.82
C PRO A 141 -8.55 -7.76 -11.92
N SER A 142 -8.64 -7.31 -10.67
CA SER A 142 -9.66 -7.79 -9.72
C SER A 142 -11.06 -7.33 -10.14
N ARG A 143 -11.16 -6.14 -10.76
CA ARG A 143 -12.41 -5.59 -11.27
C ARG A 143 -12.15 -4.69 -12.48
N VAL A 144 -13.14 -4.62 -13.38
CA VAL A 144 -13.18 -3.63 -14.45
C VAL A 144 -14.33 -2.67 -14.19
N PHE A 145 -14.05 -1.37 -14.25
CA PHE A 145 -15.05 -0.32 -14.07
C PHE A 145 -15.10 0.61 -15.29
N TYR A 146 -16.27 0.74 -15.90
CA TYR A 146 -16.47 1.66 -17.02
C TYR A 146 -16.86 3.04 -16.49
N LYS A 147 -16.12 4.06 -16.89
CA LYS A 147 -16.39 5.45 -16.51
C LYS A 147 -17.75 5.85 -17.07
N THR A 148 -18.72 6.09 -16.20
CA THR A 148 -20.00 6.69 -16.60
C THR A 148 -19.80 8.12 -17.11
N GLU A 149 -20.73 8.59 -17.96
CA GLU A 149 -20.66 9.90 -18.63
C GLU A 149 -20.15 11.04 -17.72
N ASP A 150 -19.23 11.82 -18.27
CA ASP A 150 -18.63 12.97 -17.61
C ASP A 150 -19.70 14.01 -17.23
N LYS A 151 -19.85 14.24 -15.93
CA LYS A 151 -20.84 15.15 -15.35
C LYS A 151 -20.62 16.60 -15.79
N MET A 152 -19.40 17.01 -16.15
CA MET A 152 -19.13 18.35 -16.67
C MET A 152 -19.74 18.57 -18.07
N LYS A 153 -20.02 17.50 -18.82
CA LYS A 153 -20.62 17.60 -20.15
C LYS A 153 -22.01 18.24 -20.16
N ILE A 154 -22.71 18.29 -19.02
CA ILE A 154 -24.00 18.99 -18.93
C ILE A 154 -23.86 20.49 -19.25
N HIS A 155 -22.67 21.06 -19.07
CA HIS A 155 -22.35 22.45 -19.40
C HIS A 155 -21.89 22.64 -20.85
N LEU A 156 -21.65 21.56 -21.61
CA LEU A 156 -21.30 21.68 -23.02
C LEU A 156 -22.51 22.14 -23.85
N PRO A 157 -22.28 22.92 -24.92
CA PRO A 157 -23.32 23.25 -25.90
C PRO A 157 -24.00 21.99 -26.42
N GLN A 158 -25.32 22.07 -26.67
CA GLN A 158 -26.15 20.90 -27.03
C GLN A 158 -25.62 20.16 -28.27
N SER A 159 -25.05 20.86 -29.25
CA SER A 159 -24.41 20.26 -30.43
C SER A 159 -23.27 19.31 -30.07
N HIS A 160 -22.43 19.67 -29.11
CA HIS A 160 -21.33 18.83 -28.62
C HIS A 160 -21.80 17.68 -27.73
N ARG A 161 -22.95 17.83 -27.05
CA ARG A 161 -23.56 16.74 -26.26
C ARG A 161 -24.11 15.61 -27.14
N LEU A 162 -24.58 15.93 -28.34
CA LEU A 162 -25.12 14.94 -29.29
C LEU A 162 -24.04 14.08 -29.97
N VAL A 163 -22.80 14.57 -30.02
CA VAL A 163 -21.63 13.79 -30.44
C VAL A 163 -21.20 12.91 -29.27
N GLN A 164 -22.01 11.89 -28.95
CA GLN A 164 -21.60 10.89 -27.98
C GLN A 164 -20.45 10.06 -28.57
N PRO A 165 -19.27 9.99 -27.94
CA PRO A 165 -18.36 8.89 -28.22
C PRO A 165 -19.10 7.59 -27.88
N ARG A 166 -19.13 6.64 -28.83
CA ARG A 166 -19.80 5.34 -28.72
C ARG A 166 -19.21 4.44 -27.62
N LYS A 167 -18.13 4.88 -26.96
CA LYS A 167 -17.33 4.10 -26.03
C LYS A 167 -16.98 4.95 -24.80
N SER A 168 -16.85 4.28 -23.66
CA SER A 168 -16.48 4.88 -22.39
C SER A 168 -15.14 4.36 -21.93
N ASP A 169 -14.29 5.25 -21.42
CA ASP A 169 -13.01 4.86 -20.80
C ASP A 169 -13.27 3.86 -19.68
N TYR A 170 -12.29 3.01 -19.40
CA TYR A 170 -12.46 1.98 -18.38
C TYR A 170 -11.20 1.82 -17.54
N PHE A 171 -11.43 1.45 -16.29
CA PHE A 171 -10.41 1.20 -15.30
C PHE A 171 -10.22 -0.30 -15.11
N PHE A 172 -8.97 -0.71 -15.02
CA PHE A 172 -8.58 -1.96 -14.41
C PHE A 172 -8.20 -1.68 -12.95
N ASN A 173 -8.93 -2.30 -12.02
CA ASN A 173 -8.70 -2.15 -10.60
C ASN A 173 -7.86 -3.32 -10.08
N TYR A 174 -6.67 -3.03 -9.55
CA TYR A 174 -5.77 -3.99 -8.91
C TYR A 174 -5.74 -3.72 -7.41
N PHE A 175 -6.74 -4.27 -6.70
CA PHE A 175 -6.92 -4.00 -5.26
C PHE A 175 -5.71 -4.42 -4.43
N SER A 176 -5.06 -5.54 -4.75
CA SER A 176 -3.86 -6.03 -4.04
C SER A 176 -2.60 -5.19 -4.29
N LEU A 177 -2.58 -4.39 -5.35
CA LEU A 177 -1.48 -3.48 -5.68
C LEU A 177 -1.73 -2.04 -5.24
N GLY A 178 -2.96 -1.72 -4.83
CA GLY A 178 -3.36 -0.33 -4.57
C GLY A 178 -3.35 0.55 -5.83
N LEU A 179 -3.58 -0.05 -7.00
CA LEU A 179 -3.40 0.60 -8.29
C LEU A 179 -4.67 0.51 -9.13
N ASP A 180 -5.08 1.61 -9.75
CA ASP A 180 -5.99 1.59 -10.89
C ASP A 180 -5.28 2.06 -12.17
N VAL A 181 -5.60 1.43 -13.29
CA VAL A 181 -5.11 1.79 -14.61
C VAL A 181 -6.28 2.21 -15.49
N LEU A 182 -6.30 3.46 -15.94
CA LEU A 182 -7.31 3.99 -16.86
C LEU A 182 -6.87 3.82 -18.30
N PHE A 183 -7.74 3.24 -19.11
CA PHE A 183 -7.56 3.09 -20.55
C PHE A 183 -8.48 4.02 -21.34
N ASP A 184 -7.95 4.54 -22.45
CA ASP A 184 -8.75 5.24 -23.45
C ASP A 184 -9.68 4.26 -24.16
N ALA A 185 -10.95 4.64 -24.30
CA ALA A 185 -11.94 3.75 -24.92
C ALA A 185 -11.74 3.56 -26.43
N GLN A 186 -11.06 4.49 -27.09
CA GLN A 186 -10.83 4.49 -28.53
C GLN A 186 -9.55 3.75 -28.87
N THR A 187 -8.41 4.08 -28.24
CA THR A 187 -7.11 3.48 -28.51
C THR A 187 -6.82 2.24 -27.68
N HIS A 188 -7.52 2.04 -26.55
CA HIS A 188 -7.25 0.96 -25.59
C HIS A 188 -5.83 1.03 -25.00
N GLU A 189 -5.32 2.25 -24.85
CA GLU A 189 -3.99 2.54 -24.30
C GLU A 189 -4.10 3.19 -22.91
N VAL A 190 -3.07 3.01 -22.08
CA VAL A 190 -3.02 3.58 -20.74
C VAL A 190 -2.92 5.11 -20.79
N MET A 191 -3.84 5.78 -20.10
CA MET A 191 -3.87 7.24 -19.97
C MET A 191 -3.57 7.74 -18.56
N LYS A 192 -3.96 6.98 -17.52
CA LYS A 192 -3.80 7.40 -16.12
C LYS A 192 -3.53 6.22 -15.20
N PHE A 193 -2.77 6.49 -14.15
CA PHE A 193 -2.60 5.61 -13.00
C PHE A 193 -3.17 6.30 -11.75
N VAL A 194 -3.90 5.56 -10.92
CA VAL A 194 -4.35 6.03 -9.60
C VAL A 194 -3.71 5.16 -8.54
N LEU A 195 -2.93 5.77 -7.66
CA LEU A 195 -2.18 5.13 -6.59
C LEU A 195 -2.91 5.38 -5.27
N HIS A 196 -3.45 4.33 -4.67
CA HIS A 196 -4.25 4.39 -3.45
C HIS A 196 -3.39 4.24 -2.21
N THR A 197 -3.57 5.10 -1.22
CA THR A 197 -2.77 5.09 0.01
C THR A 197 -3.42 4.30 1.15
N ASN A 198 -4.70 3.93 1.03
CA ASN A 198 -5.47 3.23 2.06
C ASN A 198 -5.38 3.92 3.44
N GLN A 199 -5.77 5.20 3.51
CA GLN A 199 -5.76 5.99 4.74
C GLN A 199 -7.14 5.95 5.43
N PRO A 200 -7.20 5.83 6.77
CA PRO A 200 -8.45 6.02 7.50
C PRO A 200 -9.01 7.42 7.22
N GLY A 201 -10.33 7.51 7.03
CA GLY A 201 -11.00 8.76 6.65
C GLY A 201 -11.16 8.95 5.14
N GLU A 202 -10.68 8.01 4.32
CA GLU A 202 -11.02 7.97 2.90
C GLU A 202 -12.29 7.15 2.65
N TYR A 203 -13.10 7.54 1.67
CA TYR A 203 -14.29 6.80 1.22
C TYR A 203 -13.97 5.34 0.82
N THR A 204 -12.84 5.09 0.17
CA THR A 204 -12.41 3.76 -0.31
C THR A 204 -11.49 3.03 0.67
N PHE A 205 -11.43 3.47 1.94
CA PHE A 205 -10.61 2.82 2.95
C PHE A 205 -10.88 1.30 3.02
N ASN A 206 -9.80 0.52 3.08
CA ASN A 206 -9.78 -0.93 3.10
C ASN A 206 -10.36 -1.63 1.84
N THR A 207 -10.67 -0.88 0.77
CA THR A 207 -10.98 -1.46 -0.55
C THR A 207 -9.70 -1.85 -1.29
N TYR A 208 -8.65 -1.05 -1.13
CA TYR A 208 -7.35 -1.22 -1.76
C TYR A 208 -6.29 -1.48 -0.70
N TYR A 209 -5.29 -2.29 -1.06
CA TYR A 209 -4.02 -2.28 -0.36
C TYR A 209 -3.32 -0.94 -0.59
N ARG A 210 -2.40 -0.60 0.32
CA ARG A 210 -1.61 0.63 0.20
C ARG A 210 -0.59 0.45 -0.93
N CYS A 211 -0.67 1.29 -1.95
CA CYS A 211 0.37 1.41 -2.95
C CYS A 211 1.60 2.06 -2.30
N LEU A 212 2.66 1.28 -2.12
CA LEU A 212 3.95 1.74 -1.57
C LEU A 212 4.75 2.47 -2.64
N PHE A 213 4.18 3.58 -3.13
CA PHE A 213 4.80 4.38 -4.17
C PHE A 213 5.91 5.29 -3.63
N GLU A 214 6.79 5.66 -4.53
CA GLU A 214 7.87 6.60 -4.31
C GLU A 214 7.98 7.55 -5.48
N ILE A 215 7.65 8.82 -5.23
CA ILE A 215 7.64 9.87 -6.25
C ILE A 215 8.76 10.86 -5.96
N PRO A 216 9.80 10.94 -6.79
CA PRO A 216 10.82 11.96 -6.65
C PRO A 216 10.31 13.33 -7.10
N ILE A 217 10.46 14.33 -6.24
CA ILE A 217 10.16 15.74 -6.52
C ILE A 217 11.43 16.58 -6.35
N PRO A 218 11.81 17.44 -7.32
CA PRO A 218 12.96 18.33 -7.17
C PRO A 218 12.81 19.28 -5.98
N ILE A 219 13.85 19.42 -5.16
CA ILE A 219 13.87 20.42 -4.09
C ILE A 219 14.26 21.77 -4.69
N VAL A 220 13.29 22.67 -4.79
CA VAL A 220 13.59 24.08 -5.10
C VAL A 220 14.16 24.71 -3.83
N LYS A 221 15.49 24.86 -3.75
CA LYS A 221 16.11 25.66 -2.69
C LYS A 221 15.57 27.08 -2.82
N SER A 222 14.71 27.50 -1.89
CA SER A 222 14.40 28.93 -1.73
C SER A 222 15.72 29.65 -1.49
N SER A 223 16.08 30.57 -2.36
CA SER A 223 17.26 31.42 -2.26
C SER A 223 17.14 32.35 -1.06
N LYS A 224 17.25 31.83 0.16
CA LYS A 224 17.30 32.56 1.44
C LYS A 224 17.64 31.58 2.56
N GLU A 225 18.85 31.05 2.54
CA GLU A 225 19.60 30.73 3.77
C GLU A 225 21.08 30.53 3.40
N ASN A 226 21.83 31.60 3.63
CA ASN A 226 23.28 31.58 3.71
C ASN A 226 23.69 30.76 4.94
N THR A 227 24.23 29.56 4.78
CA THR A 227 25.20 29.02 5.74
C THR A 227 26.22 28.16 5.01
N ASN A 228 27.42 28.71 4.93
CA ASN A 228 28.71 28.12 4.61
C ASN A 228 28.74 26.59 4.78
N ILE A 229 28.74 25.85 3.67
CA ILE A 229 29.32 24.50 3.64
C ILE A 229 30.43 24.58 2.61
N GLU A 230 31.64 24.41 3.12
CA GLU A 230 32.90 24.43 2.40
C GLU A 230 32.85 23.40 1.26
N THR A 231 33.20 23.88 0.07
CA THR A 231 33.28 23.11 -1.17
C THR A 231 34.43 22.13 -1.09
N ASP A 232 34.14 20.86 -0.80
CA ASP A 232 35.01 19.76 -1.21
C ASP A 232 34.79 19.51 -2.70
N GLU A 233 35.77 19.95 -3.50
CA GLU A 233 35.83 19.92 -4.94
C GLU A 233 36.13 18.51 -5.50
N THR A 234 35.27 17.51 -5.27
CA THR A 234 35.33 16.23 -6.04
C THR A 234 33.99 15.48 -6.02
N ASP A 235 32.98 15.95 -6.77
CA ASP A 235 32.12 15.02 -7.52
C ASP A 235 31.24 15.77 -8.52
N ASN A 236 31.49 15.48 -9.79
CA ASN A 236 30.97 16.19 -10.95
C ASN A 236 29.59 15.66 -11.40
N SER A 237 28.74 15.24 -10.47
CA SER A 237 27.32 15.00 -10.74
C SER A 237 26.50 15.96 -9.89
N LEU A 238 25.77 16.86 -10.54
CA LEU A 238 24.69 17.64 -9.95
C LEU A 238 23.71 16.68 -9.26
N ASN A 239 23.98 16.33 -8.01
CA ASN A 239 23.06 15.59 -7.15
C ASN A 239 21.96 16.57 -6.77
N GLU A 240 21.07 16.83 -7.73
CA GLU A 240 19.82 17.52 -7.48
C GLU A 240 19.11 16.75 -6.36
N THR A 241 19.14 17.32 -5.16
CA THR A 241 18.51 16.72 -3.99
C THR A 241 17.02 16.62 -4.26
N LYS A 242 16.47 15.41 -4.22
CA LYS A 242 15.06 15.13 -4.47
C LYS A 242 14.36 14.79 -3.17
N TYR A 243 13.18 15.36 -2.96
CA TYR A 243 12.27 14.94 -1.90
C TYR A 243 11.46 13.75 -2.38
N LEU A 244 11.40 12.67 -1.59
CA LEU A 244 10.69 11.45 -1.95
C LEU A 244 9.30 11.45 -1.30
N VAL A 245 8.26 11.60 -2.12
CA VAL A 245 6.88 11.46 -1.64
C VAL A 245 6.53 9.99 -1.58
N THR A 246 6.01 9.56 -0.42
CA THR A 246 5.56 8.20 -0.15
C THR A 246 4.08 8.25 0.29
N PRO A 247 3.35 7.13 0.35
CA PRO A 247 2.00 7.12 0.91
C PRO A 247 1.91 7.54 2.39
N PHE A 248 3.06 7.68 3.07
CA PHE A 248 3.15 8.13 4.46
C PHE A 248 3.50 9.61 4.60
N SER A 249 3.87 10.28 3.50
CA SER A 249 4.20 11.71 3.52
C SER A 249 2.98 12.54 3.89
N LYS A 250 3.17 13.53 4.76
CA LYS A 250 2.15 14.53 5.09
C LYS A 250 2.11 15.61 4.02
N TRP A 251 0.90 16.07 3.69
CA TRP A 251 0.71 17.09 2.67
C TRP A 251 1.41 18.40 3.03
N SER A 252 1.48 18.78 4.31
CA SER A 252 2.25 19.92 4.80
C SER A 252 3.69 19.92 4.28
N ASP A 253 4.33 18.76 4.38
CA ASP A 253 5.75 18.57 4.04
C ASP A 253 5.93 18.54 2.53
N VAL A 254 5.06 17.82 1.82
CA VAL A 254 5.08 17.80 0.34
C VAL A 254 4.86 19.21 -0.19
N ARG A 255 3.84 19.91 0.32
CA ARG A 255 3.47 21.26 -0.10
C ARG A 255 4.61 22.25 0.09
N GLN A 256 5.38 22.17 1.19
CA GLN A 256 6.53 23.05 1.45
C GLN A 256 7.55 23.02 0.31
N HIS A 257 7.80 21.84 -0.26
CA HIS A 257 8.72 21.67 -1.39
C HIS A 257 8.12 22.10 -2.74
N LEU A 258 6.81 22.27 -2.80
CA LEU A 258 6.06 22.62 -4.01
C LEU A 258 5.61 24.09 -4.06
N ILE A 259 5.72 24.88 -2.97
CA ILE A 259 5.11 26.22 -2.84
C ILE A 259 5.42 27.13 -4.03
N SER A 260 6.64 27.11 -4.56
CA SER A 260 7.04 27.95 -5.69
C SER A 260 6.42 27.56 -7.04
N SER A 261 5.65 26.47 -7.10
CA SER A 261 5.16 25.85 -8.34
C SER A 261 3.64 25.59 -8.35
N MET A 262 2.94 25.83 -7.25
CA MET A 262 1.49 25.59 -7.12
C MET A 262 0.72 26.91 -7.02
N ASP A 263 0.29 27.44 -8.16
CA ASP A 263 -0.50 28.70 -8.24
C ASP A 263 -2.01 28.47 -8.23
N THR A 264 -2.49 27.23 -8.08
CA THR A 264 -3.91 26.90 -8.21
C THR A 264 -4.56 26.51 -6.88
N GLU A 265 -5.78 27.01 -6.68
CA GLU A 265 -6.64 26.56 -5.59
C GLU A 265 -7.01 25.08 -5.78
N PRO A 266 -7.17 24.30 -4.68
CA PRO A 266 -7.54 22.90 -4.77
C PRO A 266 -8.97 22.72 -5.29
N VAL A 267 -9.18 21.62 -6.02
CA VAL A 267 -10.52 21.17 -6.39
C VAL A 267 -11.10 20.34 -5.24
N VAL A 268 -12.27 20.72 -4.76
CA VAL A 268 -12.97 19.99 -3.68
C VAL A 268 -13.77 18.83 -4.25
N ILE A 269 -13.55 17.62 -3.76
CA ILE A 269 -14.19 16.39 -4.22
C ILE A 269 -15.06 15.82 -3.10
N TYR A 270 -16.38 15.80 -3.30
CA TYR A 270 -17.34 15.36 -2.28
C TYR A 270 -17.55 13.84 -2.22
N ARG A 271 -17.20 13.10 -3.29
CA ARG A 271 -17.46 11.66 -3.48
C ARG A 271 -18.85 11.24 -2.97
N GLU A 272 -19.91 11.79 -3.58
CA GLU A 272 -21.30 11.40 -3.27
C GLU A 272 -21.77 10.32 -4.23
N SER A 273 -22.15 9.15 -3.70
CA SER A 273 -22.94 8.18 -4.46
C SER A 273 -24.21 7.85 -3.68
N LYS A 274 -25.37 8.23 -4.22
CA LYS A 274 -26.65 7.79 -3.63
C LYS A 274 -26.66 6.25 -3.61
N PRO A 275 -27.03 5.60 -2.49
CA PRO A 275 -27.68 6.17 -1.30
C PRO A 275 -26.75 6.52 -0.13
N GLN A 276 -25.45 6.23 -0.20
CA GLN A 276 -24.51 6.41 0.92
C GLN A 276 -23.83 7.78 0.85
N GLN A 277 -24.10 8.62 1.86
CA GLN A 277 -23.37 9.87 2.05
C GLN A 277 -21.98 9.55 2.60
N ASN A 278 -20.93 10.12 1.99
CA ASN A 278 -19.56 10.00 2.49
C ASN A 278 -19.47 10.62 3.90
N PRO A 279 -19.24 9.81 4.96
CA PRO A 279 -19.26 10.32 6.34
C PRO A 279 -17.99 11.08 6.71
N PHE A 280 -16.93 11.01 5.90
CA PHE A 280 -15.63 11.60 6.21
C PHE A 280 -15.45 13.03 5.67
N GLY A 281 -16.41 13.52 4.89
CA GLY A 281 -16.32 14.82 4.23
C GLY A 281 -15.50 14.78 2.93
N PRO A 282 -15.38 15.93 2.26
CA PRO A 282 -14.72 16.02 0.96
C PRO A 282 -13.19 15.93 1.08
N THR A 283 -12.56 15.52 -0.02
CA THR A 283 -11.11 15.58 -0.22
C THR A 283 -10.73 16.81 -1.05
N HIS A 284 -9.47 17.23 -0.97
CA HIS A 284 -8.93 18.35 -1.75
C HIS A 284 -7.89 17.84 -2.74
N ALA A 285 -8.09 18.11 -4.03
CA ALA A 285 -7.17 17.73 -5.10
C ALA A 285 -6.27 18.89 -5.50
N TYR A 286 -4.96 18.69 -5.45
CA TYR A 286 -3.95 19.66 -5.84
C TYR A 286 -3.16 19.15 -7.04
N GLY A 287 -3.04 19.95 -8.09
CA GLY A 287 -2.29 19.61 -9.30
C GLY A 287 -0.85 20.08 -9.23
N TYR A 288 0.10 19.21 -9.58
CA TYR A 288 1.51 19.54 -9.78
C TYR A 288 2.02 18.80 -11.02
N GLN A 289 2.34 19.53 -12.08
CA GLN A 289 2.85 18.97 -13.34
C GLN A 289 1.86 17.96 -13.95
N ASP A 290 2.22 16.67 -14.02
CA ASP A 290 1.39 15.55 -14.48
C ASP A 290 0.82 14.70 -13.31
N ILE A 291 0.80 15.27 -12.11
CA ILE A 291 0.38 14.61 -10.86
C ILE A 291 -0.78 15.37 -10.22
N ILE A 292 -1.75 14.62 -9.69
CA ILE A 292 -2.80 15.15 -8.80
C ILE A 292 -2.67 14.46 -7.45
N PHE A 293 -2.47 15.25 -6.40
CA PHE A 293 -2.50 14.80 -5.02
C PHE A 293 -3.90 15.04 -4.44
N GLU A 294 -4.62 13.96 -4.12
CA GLU A 294 -5.89 14.04 -3.39
C GLU A 294 -5.62 13.90 -1.90
N ILE A 295 -6.03 14.89 -1.11
CA ILE A 295 -5.68 15.03 0.30
C ILE A 295 -6.92 14.95 1.17
N ILE A 296 -6.81 14.26 2.31
CA ILE A 296 -7.80 14.26 3.38
C ILE A 296 -7.57 15.50 4.26
N PRO A 297 -8.46 16.51 4.27
CA PRO A 297 -8.20 17.78 4.94
C PRO A 297 -8.06 17.67 6.46
N SER A 298 -8.75 16.71 7.09
CA SER A 298 -8.75 16.53 8.55
C SER A 298 -7.45 15.95 9.11
N SER A 299 -6.70 15.20 8.30
CA SER A 299 -5.48 14.51 8.73
C SER A 299 -4.22 14.94 7.98
N GLU A 300 -4.37 15.75 6.92
CA GLU A 300 -3.33 16.13 5.97
C GLU A 300 -2.60 14.94 5.33
N CYS A 301 -3.25 13.77 5.33
CA CYS A 301 -2.74 12.59 4.64
C CYS A 301 -3.11 12.64 3.16
N ILE A 302 -2.22 12.14 2.32
CA ILE A 302 -2.53 11.83 0.93
C ILE A 302 -3.53 10.67 0.92
N ALA A 303 -4.69 10.84 0.27
CA ALA A 303 -5.67 9.80 0.02
C ALA A 303 -5.29 8.98 -1.24
N SER A 304 -5.01 9.68 -2.33
CA SER A 304 -4.59 9.06 -3.58
C SER A 304 -3.67 9.98 -4.36
N VAL A 305 -2.89 9.38 -5.26
CA VAL A 305 -2.09 10.12 -6.24
C VAL A 305 -2.51 9.68 -7.63
N THR A 306 -2.92 10.61 -8.48
CA THR A 306 -3.20 10.33 -9.89
C THR A 306 -2.06 10.82 -10.75
N LEU A 307 -1.48 9.92 -11.54
CA LEU A 307 -0.52 10.23 -12.60
C LEU A 307 -1.27 10.19 -13.93
N TYR A 308 -1.09 11.18 -14.80
CA TYR A 308 -1.78 11.23 -16.09
C TYR A 308 -0.83 11.57 -17.22
N THR A 309 -1.13 11.07 -18.43
CA THR A 309 -0.33 11.36 -19.60
C THR A 309 -0.17 12.87 -19.79
N PRO A 310 1.06 13.39 -19.93
CA PRO A 310 1.30 14.79 -20.24
C PRO A 310 0.65 15.16 -21.57
N ILE A 311 0.13 16.37 -21.68
CA ILE A 311 -0.57 16.87 -22.88
C ILE A 311 0.30 16.74 -24.15
N HIS A 312 1.62 16.69 -24.02
CA HIS A 312 2.54 16.51 -25.15
C HIS A 312 2.60 15.08 -25.72
N LEU A 313 2.11 14.05 -25.01
CA LEU A 313 2.09 12.66 -25.49
C LEU A 313 0.74 12.20 -26.04
N SER A 314 -0.35 12.95 -25.84
CA SER A 314 -1.62 12.64 -26.51
C SER A 314 -1.46 12.94 -27.99
N LYS A 315 -1.12 11.92 -28.79
CA LYS A 315 -1.18 12.00 -30.25
C LYS A 315 -2.62 12.39 -30.61
N THR A 316 -2.78 13.58 -31.19
CA THR A 316 -3.98 14.02 -31.90
C THR A 316 -4.31 13.06 -33.03
#